data_AF-A0AA47N1X1-F1
#
_entry.id   AF-A0AA47N1X1-F1
#
_cell.length_a   1.000
_cell.length_b   1.000
_cell.length_c   1.000
_cell.angle_alpha   90.00
_cell.angle_beta   90.00
_cell.angle_gamma   90.00
#
_symmetry.space_group_name_H-M   'P 1'
#
loop_
_entity.id
_entity.type
_entity.pdbx_description
1 polymer ?
#
loop_
_entity_poly.entity_id
_entity_poly.type
_entity_poly.pdbx_seq_one_letter_code
_entity_poly.pdbx_strand_id
1 'polypeptide(L)'
;MTTMTAAKKAKEMGRWTHEAETRFVEMWQQYPVLYDVTSKDYHDRVKKEKCWQEIAVDLELPVAELQLKAASLRTQYGKIL
;
A
#
# COMPACT_ATOMS: atom_id res chain seq x y z
N MET A 1 16.75 -23.60 12.67
CA MET A 1 16.44 -22.19 12.38
C MET A 1 16.09 -22.11 10.90
N THR A 2 14.82 -22.30 10.57
CA THR A 2 14.39 -22.48 9.18
C THR A 2 14.06 -21.13 8.56
N THR A 3 14.91 -20.67 7.65
CA THR A 3 14.62 -19.55 6.76
C THR A 3 13.49 -19.96 5.82
N MET A 4 12.25 -19.66 6.19
CA MET A 4 11.11 -19.82 5.29
C MET A 4 11.07 -18.66 4.30
N THR A 5 11.33 -19.02 3.04
CA THR A 5 11.34 -18.21 1.83
C THR A 5 10.08 -17.35 1.65
N ALA A 6 10.27 -16.04 1.50
CA ALA A 6 9.25 -15.00 1.27
C ALA A 6 8.24 -15.30 0.14
N ALA A 7 8.60 -16.18 -0.81
CA ALA A 7 7.73 -16.58 -1.91
C ALA A 7 6.50 -17.42 -1.48
N LYS A 8 6.55 -18.11 -0.31
CA LYS A 8 5.39 -18.86 0.19
C LYS A 8 4.35 -17.96 0.88
N LYS A 9 4.78 -16.90 1.58
CA LYS A 9 3.89 -15.95 2.28
C LYS A 9 3.00 -15.19 1.29
N ALA A 10 3.53 -14.84 0.11
CA ALA A 10 2.80 -14.14 -0.94
C ALA A 10 1.62 -14.95 -1.54
N LYS A 11 1.69 -16.29 -1.55
CA LYS A 11 0.65 -17.15 -2.13
C LYS A 11 -0.56 -17.36 -1.20
N GLU A 12 -0.37 -17.22 0.11
CA GLU A 12 -1.45 -17.22 1.11
C GLU A 12 -2.02 -15.82 1.38
N MET A 13 -1.28 -14.76 1.02
CA MET A 13 -1.68 -13.35 1.10
C MET A 13 -2.75 -12.94 0.06
N GLY A 14 -3.22 -13.85 -0.79
CA GLY A 14 -4.34 -13.59 -1.71
C GLY A 14 -5.65 -13.21 -1.00
N ARG A 15 -5.74 -13.40 0.33
CA ARG A 15 -6.78 -12.82 1.17
C ARG A 15 -6.21 -11.63 1.94
N TRP A 16 -6.45 -10.43 1.42
CA TRP A 16 -6.41 -9.22 2.24
C TRP A 16 -7.34 -9.43 3.44
N THR A 17 -6.77 -9.58 4.64
CA THR A 17 -7.56 -9.63 5.86
C THR A 17 -8.03 -8.22 6.19
N HIS A 18 -9.16 -8.10 6.88
CA HIS A 18 -9.67 -6.79 7.31
C HIS A 18 -8.62 -6.03 8.13
N GLU A 19 -7.88 -6.70 9.02
CA GLU A 19 -6.83 -6.07 9.83
C GLU A 19 -5.67 -5.52 8.97
N ALA A 20 -5.20 -6.30 7.98
CA ALA A 20 -4.14 -5.86 7.07
C ALA A 20 -4.60 -4.71 6.17
N GLU A 21 -5.84 -4.76 5.70
CA GLU A 21 -6.45 -3.68 4.92
C GLU A 21 -6.63 -2.40 5.74
N THR A 22 -7.15 -2.50 6.97
CA THR A 22 -7.30 -1.34 7.87
C THR A 22 -5.95 -0.69 8.14
N ARG A 23 -4.94 -1.49 8.51
CA ARG A 23 -3.59 -0.98 8.76
C ARG A 23 -2.96 -0.35 7.53
N PHE A 24 -3.19 -0.94 6.35
CA PHE A 24 -2.77 -0.36 5.07
C PHE A 24 -3.42 0.99 4.81
N VAL A 25 -4.73 1.10 5.00
CA VAL A 25 -5.48 2.36 4.79
C VAL A 25 -5.04 3.43 5.79
N GLU A 26 -4.85 3.09 7.06
CA GLU A 26 -4.36 4.01 8.08
C GLU A 26 -3.00 4.59 7.69
N MET A 27 -2.04 3.73 7.31
CA MET A 27 -0.74 4.19 6.83
C MET A 27 -0.85 5.01 5.56
N TRP A 28 -1.65 4.55 4.58
CA TRP A 28 -1.81 5.25 3.30
C TRP A 28 -2.39 6.66 3.48
N GLN A 29 -3.33 6.84 4.42
CA GLN A 29 -3.88 8.15 4.77
C GLN A 29 -2.85 9.10 5.39
N GLN A 30 -1.79 8.59 6.04
CA GLN A 30 -0.72 9.45 6.56
C GLN A 30 0.17 10.05 5.46
N TYR A 31 0.09 9.53 4.23
CA TYR A 31 0.89 9.96 3.10
C TYR A 31 0.03 10.67 2.04
N PRO A 32 -0.36 11.94 2.26
CA PRO A 32 -1.16 12.70 1.29
C PRO A 32 -0.46 12.82 -0.07
N VAL A 33 0.87 12.73 -0.10
CA VAL A 33 1.66 12.65 -1.34
C VAL A 33 1.20 11.55 -2.29
N LEU A 34 0.61 10.45 -1.78
CA LEU A 34 0.19 9.31 -2.58
C LEU A 34 -1.17 9.50 -3.26
N TYR A 35 -2.04 10.37 -2.76
CA TYR A 35 -3.43 10.50 -3.25
C TYR A 35 -3.92 11.94 -3.43
N ASP A 36 -3.36 12.91 -2.71
CA ASP A 36 -3.79 14.30 -2.72
C ASP A 36 -3.05 15.10 -3.81
N VAL A 37 -3.78 15.42 -4.87
CA VAL A 37 -3.28 16.22 -6.00
C VAL A 37 -2.97 17.67 -5.61
N THR A 38 -3.55 18.16 -4.51
CA THR A 38 -3.32 19.52 -4.01
C THR A 38 -2.03 19.64 -3.21
N SER A 39 -1.45 18.50 -2.79
CA SER A 39 -0.16 18.48 -2.11
C SER A 39 0.96 18.91 -3.05
N LYS A 40 1.80 19.84 -2.60
CA LYS A 40 2.99 20.30 -3.34
C LYS A 40 3.93 19.15 -3.71
N ASP A 41 3.95 18.11 -2.89
CA ASP A 41 4.79 16.94 -3.08
C ASP A 41 4.17 15.89 -4.01
N TYR A 42 2.91 16.05 -4.45
CA TYR A 42 2.23 15.06 -5.29
C TYR A 42 2.96 14.76 -6.60
N HIS A 43 3.68 15.74 -7.15
CA HIS A 43 4.46 15.55 -8.37
C HIS A 43 5.85 14.95 -8.11
N ASP A 44 6.27 14.86 -6.84
CA ASP A 44 7.54 14.28 -6.44
C ASP A 44 7.46 12.74 -6.46
N ARG A 45 7.91 12.17 -7.59
CA ARG A 45 7.96 10.72 -7.81
C ARG A 45 8.86 10.01 -6.80
N VAL A 46 9.94 10.66 -6.36
CA VAL A 46 10.90 10.05 -5.42
C VAL A 46 10.26 9.93 -4.04
N LYS A 47 9.55 10.97 -3.58
CA LYS A 47 8.79 10.90 -2.32
C LYS A 47 7.69 9.84 -2.38
N LYS A 48 6.96 9.74 -3.49
CA LYS A 48 5.94 8.70 -3.67
C LYS A 48 6.53 7.31 -3.55
N GLU A 49 7.63 7.03 -4.24
CA GLU A 49 8.28 5.73 -4.19
C GLU A 49 8.78 5.39 -2.79
N LYS A 50 9.40 6.36 -2.09
CA LYS A 50 9.80 6.20 -0.68
C LYS A 50 8.62 5.86 0.22
N CYS A 51 7.52 6.62 0.15
CA CYS A 51 6.33 6.33 0.95
C CYS A 51 5.78 4.92 0.69
N TRP A 52 5.75 4.48 -0.56
CA TRP A 52 5.36 3.11 -0.89
C TRP A 52 6.31 2.06 -0.32
N GLN A 53 7.62 2.31 -0.36
CA GLN A 53 8.63 1.44 0.20
C GLN A 53 8.51 1.32 1.73
N GLU A 54 8.26 2.43 2.43
CA GLU A 54 8.02 2.42 3.88
C GLU A 54 6.81 1.53 4.23
N ILE A 55 5.67 1.74 3.56
CA ILE A 55 4.46 0.91 3.77
C ILE A 55 4.72 -0.57 3.43
N ALA A 56 5.52 -0.84 2.39
CA ALA A 56 5.90 -2.19 1.98
C ALA A 56 6.76 -2.89 3.03
N VAL A 57 7.69 -2.16 3.66
CA VAL A 57 8.53 -2.68 4.75
C VAL A 57 7.67 -2.97 5.98
N ASP A 58 6.78 -2.05 6.37
CA ASP A 58 5.91 -2.23 7.54
C ASP A 58 4.91 -3.39 7.40
N LEU A 59 4.33 -3.57 6.20
CA LEU A 59 3.37 -4.65 5.94
C LEU A 59 4.05 -5.95 5.47
N GLU A 60 5.37 -5.94 5.28
CA GLU A 60 6.14 -7.02 4.65
C GLU A 60 5.52 -7.47 3.30
N LEU A 61 5.01 -6.51 2.54
CA LEU A 61 4.32 -6.70 1.27
C LEU A 61 5.10 -6.04 0.13
N PRO A 62 5.10 -6.61 -1.08
CA PRO A 62 5.70 -5.94 -2.22
C PRO A 62 4.90 -4.70 -2.60
N VAL A 63 5.60 -3.62 -2.95
CA VAL A 63 5.01 -2.34 -3.38
C VAL A 63 3.97 -2.53 -4.50
N ALA A 64 4.21 -3.45 -5.43
CA ALA A 64 3.29 -3.74 -6.53
C ALA A 64 1.90 -4.19 -6.04
N GLU A 65 1.84 -5.04 -5.01
CA GLU A 65 0.57 -5.49 -4.42
C GLU A 65 -0.14 -4.36 -3.67
N LEU A 66 0.62 -3.52 -2.97
CA LEU A 66 0.08 -2.33 -2.30
C LEU A 66 -0.53 -1.34 -3.30
N GLN A 67 0.15 -1.10 -4.42
CA GLN A 67 -0.34 -0.23 -5.48
C GLN A 67 -1.59 -0.78 -6.15
N LEU A 68 -1.62 -2.09 -6.42
CA LEU A 68 -2.82 -2.77 -6.94
C LEU A 68 -4.00 -2.65 -5.96
N LYS A 69 -3.74 -2.84 -4.66
CA LYS A 69 -4.78 -2.71 -3.63
C LYS A 69 -5.27 -1.27 -3.49
N ALA A 70 -4.37 -0.29 -3.44
CA ALA A 70 -4.73 1.13 -3.42
C ALA A 70 -5.53 1.53 -4.67
N ALA A 71 -5.15 1.05 -5.85
CA ALA A 71 -5.91 1.29 -7.08
C ALA A 71 -7.33 0.70 -6.98
N SER A 72 -7.45 -0.54 -6.49
CA SER A 72 -8.74 -1.19 -6.26
C SER A 72 -9.60 -0.42 -5.25
N LEU A 73 -9.04 -0.05 -4.09
CA LEU A 73 -9.73 0.75 -3.08
C LEU A 73 -10.15 2.11 -3.62
N ARG A 74 -9.29 2.78 -4.39
CA ARG A 74 -9.62 4.07 -5.01
C ARG A 74 -10.76 3.92 -6.03
N THR A 75 -10.82 2.82 -6.77
CA THR A 75 -11.95 2.56 -7.68
C THR A 75 -13.23 2.21 -6.91
N GLN A 76 -13.13 1.43 -5.83
CA GLN A 76 -14.29 1.03 -5.01
C GLN A 76 -14.90 2.21 -4.26
N TYR A 77 -14.07 3.04 -3.61
CA TYR A 77 -14.51 4.16 -2.79
C TYR A 77 -14.54 5.50 -3.54
N GLY A 78 -13.84 5.62 -4.67
CA GLY A 78 -13.83 6.85 -5.47
C GLY A 78 -15.13 7.12 -6.23
N LYS A 79 -16.07 6.17 -6.28
CA LYS A 79 -17.44 6.39 -6.78
C LYS A 79 -18.36 7.07 -5.75
N ILE A 80 -17.91 7.23 -4.50
CA ILE A 80 -18.70 7.82 -3.41
C ILE A 80 -18.40 9.33 -3.23
N LEU A 81 -17.47 9.87 -4.02
CA LEU A 81 -17.18 11.31 -4.07
C LEU A 81 -17.82 11.99 -5.29
#